data_AF-A0A261GKD9-F1
#
_entry.id   AF-A0A261GKD9-F1
#
_cell.length_a   1.000
_cell.length_b   1.000
_cell.length_c   1.000
_cell.angle_alpha   90.00
_cell.angle_beta   90.00
_cell.angle_gamma   90.00
#
_symmetry.space_group_name_H-M   'P 1'
#
loop_
_entity.id
_entity.type
_entity.pdbx_description
1 polymer ?
#
loop_
_entity_poly.entity_id
_entity_poly.type
_entity_poly.pdbx_seq_one_letter_code
_entity_poly.pdbx_strand_id
1 'polypeptide(L)'
;MSKTPSTTSNFEDSLARLEELVNKLEQGELNLEDALVAFEEGVQLTRQCQQALKNAEQKVTQLADDQNSGAEKPFDEQNGE
;
A
#
# COMPACT_ATOMS: atom_id res chain seq x y z
N MET A 1 13.53 -16.41 -14.01
CA MET A 1 13.60 -15.13 -13.27
C MET A 1 12.23 -14.90 -12.66
N SER A 2 12.05 -15.21 -11.38
CA SER A 2 10.74 -15.13 -10.72
C SER A 2 10.72 -13.85 -9.90
N LYS A 3 10.19 -12.76 -10.46
CA LYS A 3 9.88 -11.56 -9.67
C LYS A 3 8.70 -11.91 -8.78
N THR A 4 8.97 -12.21 -7.51
CA THR A 4 7.91 -12.27 -6.49
C THR A 4 7.26 -10.89 -6.42
N PRO A 5 5.94 -10.76 -6.55
CA PRO A 5 5.28 -9.47 -6.48
C PRO A 5 5.50 -8.86 -5.09
N SER A 6 6.22 -7.75 -5.04
CA SER A 6 6.33 -6.91 -3.85
C SER A 6 5.03 -6.12 -3.69
N THR A 7 4.62 -5.80 -2.45
CA THR A 7 3.43 -5.00 -2.14
C THR A 7 3.38 -3.69 -2.94
N THR A 8 4.54 -3.10 -3.26
CA THR A 8 4.65 -1.92 -4.13
C THR A 8 4.22 -2.17 -5.57
N SER A 9 4.60 -3.31 -6.17
CA SER A 9 4.16 -3.67 -7.53
C SER A 9 2.64 -3.80 -7.59
N ASN A 10 2.04 -4.45 -6.60
CA ASN A 10 0.58 -4.59 -6.53
C ASN A 10 -0.15 -3.24 -6.39
N PHE A 11 0.46 -2.25 -5.74
CA PHE A 11 -0.11 -0.91 -5.64
C PHE A 11 -0.06 -0.17 -6.98
N GLU A 12 1.10 -0.15 -7.63
CA GLU A 12 1.29 0.53 -8.92
C GLU A 12 0.37 -0.07 -9.99
N ASP A 13 0.26 -1.40 -10.05
CA ASP A 13 -0.62 -2.11 -10.97
C ASP A 13 -2.10 -1.78 -10.70
N SER A 14 -2.51 -1.75 -9.42
CA SER A 14 -3.89 -1.41 -9.03
C SER A 14 -4.25 0.03 -9.36
N LEU A 15 -3.30 0.95 -9.16
CA LEU A 15 -3.49 2.38 -9.43
C LEU A 15 -3.59 2.63 -10.94
N ALA A 16 -2.68 2.05 -11.74
CA ALA A 16 -2.73 2.16 -13.19
C ALA A 16 -4.06 1.63 -13.75
N ARG A 17 -4.53 0.50 -13.23
CA ARG A 17 -5.83 -0.05 -13.63
C ARG A 17 -7.00 0.86 -13.25
N LEU A 18 -6.96 1.46 -12.07
CA LEU A 18 -7.98 2.41 -11.63
C LEU A 18 -8.03 3.63 -12.55
N GLU A 19 -6.88 4.18 -12.94
CA GLU A 19 -6.78 5.29 -13.89
C GLU A 19 -7.36 4.93 -15.26
N GLU A 20 -7.10 3.72 -15.77
CA GLU A 20 -7.72 3.24 -17.02
C GLU A 20 -9.25 3.20 -16.93
N LEU A 21 -9.80 2.71 -15.81
CA LEU A 21 -11.25 2.64 -15.61
C LEU A 21 -11.88 4.02 -15.53
N VAL A 22 -11.26 4.96 -14.81
CA VAL A 22 -11.71 6.36 -14.73
C VAL A 22 -11.74 6.98 -16.12
N ASN A 23 -10.66 6.83 -16.89
CA ASN A 23 -10.61 7.36 -18.26
C ASN A 23 -11.74 6.80 -19.14
N LYS A 24 -12.04 5.49 -19.04
CA LYS A 24 -13.14 4.88 -19.80
C LYS A 24 -14.52 5.40 -19.38
N LEU A 25 -14.72 5.59 -18.07
CA LEU A 25 -15.97 6.15 -17.54
C LEU A 25 -16.17 7.60 -17.99
N GLU A 26 -15.10 8.41 -17.99
CA GLU A 26 -15.14 9.82 -18.41
C GLU A 26 -15.34 10.00 -19.92
N GLN A 27 -14.87 9.07 -20.73
CA GLN A 27 -15.09 9.07 -22.18
C GLN A 27 -16.56 8.80 -22.55
N GLY A 28 -17.35 8.20 -21.65
CA GLY A 28 -18.77 7.94 -21.87
C GLY A 28 -19.07 6.89 -22.95
N GLU A 29 -18.08 6.07 -23.31
CA GLU A 29 -18.21 5.02 -24.34
C GLU A 29 -18.83 3.72 -23.79
N LEU A 30 -18.99 3.61 -22.47
CA LEU A 30 -19.53 2.43 -21.81
C LEU A 30 -21.06 2.46 -21.80
N ASN A 31 -21.68 1.32 -22.07
CA ASN A 31 -23.10 1.15 -21.76
C ASN A 31 -23.30 1.04 -20.23
N LEU A 32 -24.56 1.05 -19.79
CA LEU A 32 -24.89 1.05 -18.36
C LEU A 32 -24.34 -0.17 -17.62
N GLU A 33 -24.41 -1.36 -18.21
CA GLU A 33 -23.92 -2.59 -17.57
C GLU A 33 -22.40 -2.55 -17.41
N ASP A 34 -21.68 -2.18 -18.47
CA ASP A 34 -20.22 -2.05 -18.44
C ASP A 34 -19.76 -0.93 -17.50
N ALA A 35 -20.51 0.18 -17.41
CA ALA A 35 -20.23 1.26 -16.47
C ALA A 35 -20.38 0.80 -15.01
N LEU A 36 -21.38 -0.02 -14.70
CA LEU A 36 -21.57 -0.61 -13.36
C LEU A 36 -20.43 -1.57 -13.01
N VAL A 37 -20.00 -2.40 -13.96
CA VAL A 37 -18.85 -3.31 -13.77
C VAL A 37 -17.56 -2.52 -13.54
N ALA A 38 -17.30 -1.50 -14.38
CA ALA A 38 -16.13 -0.63 -14.22
C ALA A 38 -16.14 0.10 -12.87
N PHE A 39 -17.31 0.53 -12.39
CA PHE A 39 -17.46 1.16 -11.09
C PHE A 39 -17.15 0.17 -9.94
N GLU A 40 -17.71 -1.04 -9.96
CA GLU A 40 -17.40 -2.07 -8.95
C GLU A 40 -15.91 -2.40 -8.91
N GLU A 41 -15.28 -2.59 -10.07
CA GLU A 41 -13.84 -2.82 -10.19
C GLU A 41 -13.06 -1.64 -9.60
N GLY A 42 -13.45 -0.41 -9.93
CA GLY A 42 -12.83 0.80 -9.39
C GLY A 42 -12.91 0.91 -7.86
N VAL A 43 -14.04 0.54 -7.26
CA VAL A 43 -14.20 0.49 -5.79
C VAL A 43 -13.27 -0.56 -5.18
N GLN A 44 -13.14 -1.73 -5.79
CA GLN A 44 -12.23 -2.78 -5.31
C GLN A 44 -10.77 -2.35 -5.39
N LEU A 45 -10.34 -1.77 -6.51
CA LEU A 45 -8.97 -1.26 -6.70
C LEU A 45 -8.65 -0.15 -5.70
N THR A 46 -9.59 0.77 -5.46
CA THR A 46 -9.42 1.84 -4.46
C THR A 46 -9.15 1.27 -3.07
N ARG A 47 -9.90 0.24 -2.65
CA ARG A 47 -9.67 -0.44 -1.36
C ARG A 47 -8.31 -1.12 -1.29
N GLN A 48 -7.87 -1.75 -2.38
CA GLN A 48 -6.55 -2.39 -2.46
C GLN A 48 -5.43 -1.35 -2.32
N CYS A 49 -5.54 -0.22 -3.02
CA CYS A 49 -4.60 0.89 -2.91
C CYS A 49 -4.52 1.43 -1.47
N GLN A 50 -5.66 1.68 -0.82
CA GLN A 50 -5.71 2.13 0.57
C GLN A 50 -5.05 1.13 1.53
N GLN A 51 -5.30 -0.17 1.34
CA GLN A 51 -4.70 -1.20 2.19
C GLN A 51 -3.18 -1.29 1.98
N ALA A 52 -2.70 -1.17 0.75
CA ALA A 52 -1.27 -1.15 0.46
C ALA A 52 -0.58 0.06 1.10
N LEU A 53 -1.18 1.25 1.02
CA LEU A 53 -0.67 2.47 1.66
C LEU A 53 -0.63 2.32 3.19
N LYS A 54 -1.70 1.78 3.80
CA LYS A 54 -1.75 1.52 5.24
C LYS A 54 -0.65 0.55 5.68
N ASN A 55 -0.40 -0.51 4.92
CA ASN A 55 0.66 -1.47 5.22
C ASN A 55 2.05 -0.81 5.11
N ALA A 56 2.24 0.06 4.10
CA ALA A 56 3.49 0.79 3.93
C ALA A 56 3.73 1.76 5.10
N GLU A 57 2.71 2.52 5.51
CA GLU A 57 2.77 3.42 6.66
C GLU A 57 3.14 2.66 7.95
N GLN A 58 2.46 1.55 8.23
CA GLN A 58 2.77 0.70 9.39
C GLN A 58 4.21 0.22 9.40
N LYS A 59 4.73 -0.17 8.23
CA LYS A 59 6.12 -0.61 8.10
C LYS A 59 7.10 0.53 8.36
N VAL A 60 6.81 1.74 7.89
CA VAL A 60 7.64 2.93 8.17
C VAL A 60 7.65 3.23 9.66
N THR A 61 6.49 3.21 10.32
CA THR A 61 6.38 3.44 11.77
C THR A 61 7.19 2.42 12.57
N GLN A 62 7.06 1.13 12.26
CA GLN A 62 7.84 0.08 12.93
C GLN A 62 9.35 0.29 12.79
N LEU A 63 9.81 0.64 11.58
CA LEU A 63 11.23 0.90 11.32
C LEU A 63 11.72 2.14 12.09
N ALA A 64 10.89 3.17 12.24
CA ALA A 64 11.22 4.36 13.02
C ALA A 64 11.27 4.06 14.54
N ASP A 65 10.36 3.25 15.05
CA ASP A 65 10.32 2.84 16.46
C ASP A 65 11.50 1.91 16.83
N ASP A 66 11.89 1.01 15.93
CA ASP A 66 13.06 0.14 16.09
C ASP A 66 14.37 0.97 16.12
N GLN A 67 14.47 2.03 15.32
CA GLN A 67 15.60 2.97 15.36
C GLN A 67 15.67 3.72 16.70
N ASN A 68 14.53 4.07 17.28
CA ASN A 68 14.45 4.76 18.56
C ASN A 68 14.73 3.83 19.76
N SER A 69 14.37 2.55 19.66
CA SER A 69 14.59 1.54 20.71
C SER A 69 16.02 0.98 20.75
N GLY A 70 16.87 1.32 19.78
CA GLY A 70 18.28 0.91 19.72
C GLY A 70 19.24 1.74 20.59
N ALA A 71 18.76 2.83 21.21
CA ALA A 71 19.55 3.73 22.05
C ALA A 71 19.00 3.74 23.47
N GLU A 72 19.19 2.65 24.21
CA GLU A 72 19.27 2.59 25.69
C GLU A 72 19.25 1.13 26.14
N LYS A 73 20.40 0.45 26.06
CA LYS A 73 20.67 -0.53 27.12
C LYS A 73 21.17 0.29 28.31
N PRO A 74 20.52 0.21 29.49
CA PRO A 74 21.13 0.71 30.70
C PRO A 74 22.49 0.03 30.81
N PHE A 75 23.54 0.84 30.85
CA PHE A 75 24.87 0.35 31.21
C PHE A 75 24.79 0.00 32.69
N ASP A 76 24.57 -1.27 33.02
CA ASP A 76 24.70 -1.76 34.39
C ASP A 76 26.18 -1.65 34.79
N GLU A 77 26.56 -0.50 35.35
CA GLU A 77 27.77 -0.36 36.17
C GLU A 77 27.60 -1.24 37.41
N GLN A 78 27.92 -2.54 37.25
CA GLN A 78 28.46 -3.32 38.35
C GLN A 78 29.81 -2.70 38.74
N ASN A 79 29.75 -1.61 39.50
CA ASN A 79 30.88 -1.16 40.30
C ASN A 79 31.16 -2.25 41.33
N GLY A 80 32.30 -2.90 41.12
CA GLY A 80 32.94 -3.74 42.12
C GLY A 80 33.51 -2.90 43.25
N GLU A 81 33.64 -3.60 44.38
CA GLU A 81 34.30 -3.24 45.65
C GLU A 81 33.51 -2.37 46.64
#